data_AF-A0ABD5YLC9-F1
#
_entry.id   AF-A0ABD5YLC9-F1
#
_cell.length_a   1.000
_cell.length_b   1.000
_cell.length_c   1.000
_cell.angle_alpha   90.00
_cell.angle_beta   90.00
_cell.angle_gamma   90.00
#
_symmetry.space_group_name_H-M   'P 1'
#
loop_
_entity.id
_entity.type
_entity.pdbx_description
1 polymer ?
#
loop_
_entity_poly.entity_id
_entity_poly.type
_entity_poly.pdbx_seq_one_letter_code
_entity_poly.pdbx_strand_id
1 'polypeptide(L)'
;MKPSTSTQEYTTVQLPTESVAVLEERVRSTEFDSVSAYLTFLIDELAHQTDDSDDAPDSQQAKGMDDEAIEQRLRSLGYLDN
;
A
#
# COMPACT_ATOMS: atom_id res chain seq x y z
N MET A 1 28.23 -15.46 -13.92
CA MET A 1 26.94 -14.74 -13.97
C MET A 1 27.24 -13.25 -14.07
N LYS A 2 26.69 -12.55 -15.09
CA LYS A 2 26.72 -11.10 -15.12
C LYS A 2 25.52 -10.59 -14.33
N PRO A 3 25.65 -9.60 -13.43
CA PRO A 3 24.47 -8.98 -12.83
C PRO A 3 23.71 -8.27 -13.94
N SER A 4 22.44 -8.62 -14.13
CA SER A 4 21.52 -7.84 -14.94
C SER A 4 21.41 -6.45 -14.33
N THR A 5 22.04 -5.46 -14.93
CA THR A 5 21.76 -4.05 -14.65
C THR A 5 20.37 -3.75 -15.20
N SER A 6 19.35 -3.94 -14.37
CA SER A 6 18.04 -3.33 -14.60
C SER A 6 18.25 -1.83 -14.52
N THR A 7 18.11 -1.12 -15.63
CA THR A 7 18.13 0.35 -15.66
C THR A 7 16.91 0.84 -14.89
N GLN A 8 17.07 1.15 -13.61
CA GLN A 8 16.03 1.84 -12.84
C GLN A 8 16.02 3.31 -13.25
N GLU A 9 14.85 3.77 -13.69
CA GLU A 9 14.56 5.18 -13.93
C GLU A 9 14.33 5.86 -12.56
N TYR A 10 15.05 6.93 -12.27
CA TYR A 10 14.92 7.66 -11.02
C TYR A 10 14.31 9.05 -11.29
N THR A 11 13.38 9.45 -10.43
CA THR A 11 12.79 10.80 -10.45
C THR A 11 13.17 11.54 -9.18
N THR A 12 13.56 12.81 -9.31
CA THR A 12 13.88 13.69 -8.17
C THR A 12 12.64 14.46 -7.74
N VAL A 13 12.28 14.37 -6.47
CA VAL A 13 11.22 15.17 -5.84
C VAL A 13 11.82 16.10 -4.80
N GLN A 14 11.24 17.29 -4.65
CA GLN A 14 11.64 18.23 -3.61
C GLN A 14 10.70 18.09 -2.41
N LEU A 15 11.26 17.80 -1.25
CA LEU A 15 10.54 17.67 0.01
C LEU A 15 11.08 18.71 1.00
N PRO A 16 10.23 19.25 1.90
CA PRO A 16 10.69 20.08 2.99
C PRO A 16 11.75 19.35 3.83
N THR A 17 12.80 20.05 4.21
CA THR A 17 13.92 19.48 4.98
C THR A 17 13.46 18.92 6.32
N GLU A 18 12.43 19.52 6.93
CA GLU A 18 11.83 19.04 8.18
C GLU A 18 11.20 17.65 8.02
N SER A 19 10.50 17.40 6.89
CA SER A 19 9.92 16.09 6.60
C SER A 19 11.01 15.02 6.43
N VAL A 20 12.11 15.37 5.78
CA VAL A 20 13.25 14.45 5.59
C VAL A 20 13.92 14.13 6.93
N ALA A 21 14.11 15.12 7.81
CA ALA A 21 14.70 14.90 9.13
C ALA A 21 13.88 13.93 10.00
N VAL A 22 12.55 14.02 9.95
CA VAL A 22 11.66 13.08 10.63
C VAL A 22 11.79 11.67 10.06
N LEU A 23 11.93 11.55 8.73
CA LEU A 23 12.15 10.26 8.07
C LEU A 23 13.50 9.65 8.46
N GLU A 24 14.57 10.44 8.55
CA GLU A 24 15.90 9.97 8.99
C GLU A 24 15.90 9.38 10.41
N GLU A 25 15.16 9.99 11.34
CA GLU A 25 14.99 9.45 12.70
C GLU A 25 14.20 8.13 12.67
N ARG A 26 13.15 8.05 11.85
CA ARG A 26 12.37 6.81 11.69
C ARG A 26 13.20 5.70 11.07
N VAL A 27 14.00 6.00 10.03
CA VAL A 27 14.84 5.02 9.33
C VAL A 27 15.82 4.35 10.29
N ARG A 28 16.42 5.10 11.23
CA ARG A 28 17.31 4.54 12.27
C ARG A 28 16.64 3.49 13.17
N SER A 29 15.31 3.50 13.23
CA SER A 29 14.50 2.57 14.02
C SER A 29 14.03 1.36 13.20
N THR A 30 14.37 1.31 11.91
CA THR A 30 13.91 0.30 10.95
C THR A 30 15.09 -0.49 10.37
N GLU A 31 14.78 -1.53 9.61
CA GLU A 31 15.78 -2.37 8.92
C GLU A 31 16.29 -1.76 7.61
N PHE A 32 15.87 -0.53 7.26
CA PHE A 32 16.28 0.11 6.01
C PHE A 32 17.64 0.81 6.15
N ASP A 33 18.54 0.54 5.21
CA ASP A 33 19.88 1.15 5.16
C ASP A 33 19.88 2.62 4.67
N SER A 34 18.76 3.11 4.14
CA SER A 34 18.67 4.48 3.60
C SER A 34 17.25 5.04 3.57
N VAL A 35 17.15 6.37 3.61
CA VAL A 35 15.89 7.11 3.49
C VAL A 35 15.21 6.85 2.14
N SER A 36 15.99 6.69 1.07
CA SER A 36 15.47 6.36 -0.26
C SER A 36 14.84 4.97 -0.32
N ALA A 37 15.44 3.96 0.33
CA ALA A 37 14.87 2.63 0.41
C ALA A 37 13.55 2.64 1.21
N TYR A 38 13.53 3.34 2.33
CA TYR A 38 12.32 3.50 3.14
C TYR A 38 11.20 4.27 2.42
N LEU A 39 11.53 5.36 1.72
CA LEU A 39 10.57 6.10 0.90
C LEU A 39 10.01 5.27 -0.24
N THR A 40 10.87 4.49 -0.91
CA THR A 40 10.43 3.58 -1.98
C THR A 40 9.43 2.58 -1.44
N PHE A 41 9.72 1.95 -0.29
CA PHE A 41 8.80 1.03 0.37
C PHE A 41 7.46 1.70 0.74
N LEU A 42 7.49 2.89 1.34
CA LEU A 42 6.26 3.59 1.72
C LEU A 42 5.41 4.00 0.50
N ILE A 43 6.04 4.45 -0.59
CA ILE A 43 5.33 4.81 -1.82
C ILE A 43 4.69 3.56 -2.42
N ASP A 44 5.40 2.43 -2.42
CA ASP A 44 4.89 1.15 -2.91
C ASP A 44 3.74 0.64 -2.03
N GLU A 45 3.86 0.69 -0.70
CA GLU A 45 2.79 0.30 0.23
C GLU A 45 1.54 1.18 0.05
N LEU A 46 1.71 2.50 -0.06
CA LEU A 46 0.61 3.43 -0.30
C LEU A 46 -0.03 3.24 -1.68
N ALA A 47 0.78 2.95 -2.71
CA ALA A 47 0.28 2.63 -4.04
C ALA A 47 -0.58 1.36 -3.99
N HIS A 48 -0.11 0.28 -3.35
CA HIS A 48 -0.88 -0.95 -3.18
C HIS A 48 -2.17 -0.74 -2.38
N GLN A 49 -2.16 0.07 -1.32
CA GLN A 49 -3.37 0.42 -0.57
C GLN A 49 -4.39 1.22 -1.40
N THR A 50 -3.92 2.01 -2.37
CA THR A 50 -4.77 2.81 -3.24
C THR A 50 -5.26 2.00 -4.44
N ASP A 51 -4.43 1.09 -4.96
CA ASP A 51 -4.82 0.13 -6.01
C ASP A 51 -5.91 -0.83 -5.49
N ASP A 52 -5.86 -1.27 -4.23
CA ASP A 52 -6.97 -1.99 -3.59
C ASP A 52 -8.30 -1.18 -3.56
N SER A 53 -8.25 0.14 -3.80
CA SER A 53 -9.43 1.00 -3.90
C SER A 53 -9.83 1.39 -5.34
N ASP A 54 -8.94 1.28 -6.34
CA ASP A 54 -9.21 1.71 -7.74
C ASP A 54 -8.92 0.65 -8.83
N ASP A 55 -8.14 -0.40 -8.54
CA ASP A 55 -7.90 -1.54 -9.45
C ASP A 55 -7.86 -2.83 -8.62
N ALA A 56 -9.00 -3.53 -8.54
CA ALA A 56 -9.10 -4.78 -7.81
C ALA A 56 -8.33 -5.93 -8.50
N PRO A 57 -7.30 -6.52 -7.88
CA PRO A 57 -7.05 -7.95 -7.97
C PRO A 57 -7.68 -8.73 -6.81
N ASP A 58 -8.41 -8.08 -5.90
CA ASP A 58 -9.12 -8.77 -4.80
C ASP A 58 -10.51 -9.31 -5.20
N SER A 59 -10.68 -9.66 -6.47
CA SER A 59 -11.74 -10.57 -6.91
C SER A 59 -11.44 -12.05 -6.57
N GLN A 60 -10.54 -12.32 -5.62
CA GLN A 60 -10.22 -13.69 -5.20
C GLN A 60 -10.48 -13.98 -3.72
N GLN A 61 -10.63 -12.99 -2.83
CA GLN A 61 -11.06 -13.29 -1.44
C GLN A 61 -12.55 -13.06 -1.17
N ALA A 62 -13.29 -12.48 -2.12
CA ALA A 62 -14.76 -12.43 -2.13
C ALA A 62 -15.43 -13.52 -3.00
N LYS A 63 -14.68 -14.41 -3.66
CA LYS A 63 -15.21 -15.51 -4.51
C LYS A 63 -15.59 -16.76 -3.72
N GLY A 64 -16.32 -16.59 -2.62
CA GLY A 64 -16.80 -17.74 -1.85
C GLY A 64 -17.85 -17.42 -0.80
N MET A 65 -18.20 -16.14 -0.61
CA MET A 65 -19.33 -15.78 0.22
C MET A 65 -20.41 -15.29 -0.74
N ASP A 66 -21.29 -16.21 -1.12
CA ASP A 66 -22.46 -15.96 -1.95
C ASP A 66 -23.13 -14.66 -1.47
N ASP A 67 -23.48 -13.78 -2.40
CA ASP A 67 -24.04 -12.46 -2.09
C ASP A 67 -25.22 -12.55 -1.10
N GLU A 68 -25.93 -13.68 -1.07
CA GLU A 68 -26.97 -14.01 -0.09
C GLU A 68 -26.48 -14.01 1.37
N ALA A 69 -25.26 -14.50 1.65
CA ALA A 69 -24.68 -14.52 2.99
C ALA A 69 -24.28 -13.11 3.46
N ILE A 70 -23.83 -12.27 2.52
CA ILE A 70 -23.51 -10.86 2.79
C ILE A 70 -24.81 -10.10 3.09
N GLU A 71 -25.86 -10.29 2.29
CA GLU A 71 -27.17 -9.69 2.52
C GLU A 71 -27.80 -10.12 3.85
N GLN A 72 -27.72 -11.41 4.21
CA GLN A 72 -28.24 -11.90 5.49
C GLN A 72 -27.51 -11.29 6.69
N ARG A 73 -26.20 -11.11 6.59
CA ARG A 73 -25.40 -10.45 7.63
C ARG A 73 -25.76 -8.97 7.75
N LEU A 74 -25.92 -8.27 6.63
CA LEU A 74 -26.31 -6.86 6.60
C LEU A 74 -27.73 -6.64 7.14
N ARG A 75 -28.69 -7.53 6.84
CA ARG A 75 -30.04 -7.51 7.42
C ARG A 75 -30.00 -7.78 8.94
N SER A 76 -29.21 -8.75 9.38
CA SER A 76 -29.06 -9.07 10.82
C SER A 76 -28.46 -7.91 11.62
N LEU A 77 -27.66 -7.06 10.98
CA LEU A 77 -27.07 -5.88 11.56
C LEU A 77 -27.92 -4.61 11.37
N GLY A 78 -29.07 -4.69 10.69
CA GLY A 78 -30.01 -3.58 10.50
C GLY A 78 -29.59 -2.54 9.46
N TYR A 79 -28.60 -2.83 8.60
CA TYR A 79 -28.13 -1.89 7.58
C TYR A 79 -29.02 -1.81 6.33
N LEU A 80 -29.94 -2.75 6.15
CA LEU A 80 -30.80 -2.87 4.96
C LEU A 80 -32.28 -2.54 5.21
N ASP A 81 -32.64 -2.06 6.40
CA ASP A 81 -34.02 -1.68 6.76
C ASP A 81 -34.16 -0.15 6.82
N ASN A 82 -34.08 0.51 5.66
CA ASN A 82 -34.56 1.89 5.44
C ASN A 82 -35.21 2.01 4.06
#